data_AF-A0A2E0HKV3-F1
#
_entry.id   AF-A0A2E0HKV3-F1
#
_cell.length_a   1.000
_cell.length_b   1.000
_cell.length_c   1.000
_cell.angle_alpha   90.00
_cell.angle_beta   90.00
_cell.angle_gamma   90.00
#
_symmetry.space_group_name_H-M   'P 1'
#
loop_
_entity.id
_entity.type
_entity.pdbx_description
1 polymer ?
#
loop_
_entity_poly.entity_id
_entity_poly.type
_entity_poly.pdbx_seq_one_letter_code
_entity_poly.pdbx_strand_id
1 'polypeptide(L)'
;MSSRHLSRLIQEVFEQAYIQMKTSVGPKKAQKLKEASTHWLRHTGASMEIERGRALKDLSEDLGHASMSTTDTIYVQTEHKNRANSGKGRKVK
;
A
#
# COMPACT_ATOMS: atom_id res chain seq x y z
N MET A 1 2.64 -22.30 8.55
CA MET A 1 1.36 -21.61 8.31
C MET A 1 1.07 -21.56 6.82
N SER A 2 -0.18 -21.77 6.39
CA SER A 2 -0.58 -21.61 4.98
C SER A 2 -1.01 -20.17 4.68
N SER A 3 -1.01 -19.77 3.41
CA SER A 3 -1.48 -18.42 3.02
C SER A 3 -2.94 -18.20 3.40
N ARG A 4 -3.77 -19.24 3.36
CA ARG A 4 -5.16 -19.22 3.84
C ARG A 4 -5.25 -18.88 5.33
N HIS A 5 -4.38 -19.46 6.15
CA HIS A 5 -4.36 -19.16 7.58
C HIS A 5 -3.97 -17.70 7.82
N LEU A 6 -2.96 -17.19 7.13
CA LEU A 6 -2.55 -15.79 7.23
C LEU A 6 -3.68 -14.85 6.80
N SER A 7 -4.33 -15.11 5.67
CA SER A 7 -5.46 -14.30 5.19
C SER A 7 -6.61 -14.26 6.20
N ARG A 8 -6.94 -15.40 6.82
CA ARG A 8 -7.97 -15.45 7.86
C ARG A 8 -7.60 -14.60 9.08
N LEU A 9 -6.36 -14.70 9.57
CA LEU A 9 -5.88 -13.91 10.69
C LEU A 9 -5.94 -12.40 10.40
N ILE A 10 -5.54 -11.99 9.20
CA ILE A 10 -5.63 -10.60 8.77
C ILE A 10 -7.09 -10.12 8.68
N GLN A 11 -8.00 -10.95 8.15
CA GLN A 11 -9.43 -10.62 8.13
C GLN A 11 -10.00 -10.47 9.54
N GLU A 12 -9.60 -11.33 10.48
CA GLU A 12 -10.01 -11.21 11.89
C GLU A 12 -9.56 -9.89 12.50
N VAL A 13 -8.32 -9.47 12.25
CA VAL A 13 -7.80 -8.17 12.70
C VAL A 13 -8.63 -7.01 12.13
N PHE A 14 -8.98 -7.04 10.83
CA PHE A 14 -9.82 -6.01 10.23
C PHE A 14 -11.24 -5.97 10.79
N GLU A 15 -11.85 -7.13 11.08
CA GLU A 15 -13.17 -7.15 11.70
C GLU A 15 -13.13 -6.59 13.12
N GLN A 16 -12.10 -6.89 13.91
CA GLN A 16 -11.93 -6.30 15.24
C GLN A 16 -11.74 -4.77 15.16
N ALA A 17 -10.92 -4.30 14.22
CA ALA A 17 -10.75 -2.88 13.97
C ALA A 17 -12.08 -2.21 13.54
N TYR A 18 -12.88 -2.89 12.71
CA TYR A 18 -14.21 -2.41 12.32
C TYR A 18 -15.13 -2.24 13.53
N ILE A 19 -15.20 -3.23 14.42
CA ILE A 19 -16.05 -3.19 15.62
C ILE A 19 -15.66 -1.99 16.50
N GLN A 20 -14.35 -1.78 16.72
CA GLN A 20 -13.86 -0.66 17.50
C GLN A 20 -14.16 0.69 16.83
N MET A 21 -13.89 0.80 15.53
CA MET A 21 -14.08 2.03 14.77
C MET A 21 -15.57 2.39 14.63
N LYS A 22 -16.45 1.40 14.46
CA LYS A 22 -17.89 1.58 14.40
C LYS A 22 -18.42 2.27 15.66
N THR A 23 -17.93 1.85 16.83
CA THR A 23 -18.31 2.41 18.13
C THR A 23 -17.74 3.82 18.33
N SER A 24 -16.52 4.08 17.85
CA SER A 24 -15.84 5.35 18.07
C SER A 24 -16.27 6.47 17.11
N VAL A 25 -16.42 6.18 15.81
CA VAL A 25 -16.61 7.21 14.77
C VAL A 25 -17.81 6.95 13.84
N GLY A 26 -18.61 5.92 14.13
CA GLY A 26 -19.83 5.58 13.43
C GLY A 26 -19.64 4.59 12.26
N PRO A 27 -20.73 3.89 11.86
CA PRO A 27 -20.67 2.77 10.91
C PRO A 27 -20.18 3.18 9.51
N LYS A 28 -20.59 4.36 9.02
CA LYS A 28 -20.24 4.84 7.68
C LYS A 28 -18.73 5.02 7.48
N LYS A 29 -18.03 5.51 8.52
CA LYS A 29 -16.57 5.68 8.47
C LYS A 29 -15.85 4.35 8.63
N ALA A 30 -16.39 3.45 9.44
CA ALA A 30 -15.81 2.13 9.69
C ALA A 30 -15.92 1.18 8.49
N GLN A 31 -16.91 1.36 7.61
CA GLN A 31 -17.20 0.44 6.51
C GLN A 31 -16.01 0.14 5.59
N LYS A 32 -15.10 1.10 5.41
CA LYS A 32 -13.86 0.92 4.64
C LYS A 32 -12.98 -0.23 5.15
N LEU A 33 -13.05 -0.55 6.45
CA LEU A 33 -12.29 -1.66 7.05
C LEU A 33 -12.83 -3.03 6.61
N LYS A 34 -14.10 -3.13 6.22
CA LYS A 34 -14.67 -4.38 5.68
C LYS A 34 -14.26 -4.66 4.24
N GLU A 35 -13.86 -3.62 3.52
CA GLU A 35 -13.33 -3.71 2.16
C GLU A 35 -11.82 -3.98 2.15
N ALA A 36 -11.16 -3.85 3.32
CA ALA A 36 -9.74 -4.09 3.47
C ALA A 36 -9.39 -5.57 3.28
N SER A 37 -8.35 -5.82 2.48
CA SER A 37 -7.86 -7.16 2.15
C SER A 37 -6.35 -7.28 2.35
N THR A 38 -5.85 -8.51 2.38
CA THR A 38 -4.40 -8.78 2.38
C THR A 38 -3.68 -8.16 1.19
N HIS A 39 -4.35 -8.06 0.04
CA HIS A 39 -3.82 -7.40 -1.15
C HIS A 39 -3.66 -5.88 -0.95
N TRP A 40 -4.62 -5.24 -0.27
CA TRP A 40 -4.50 -3.83 0.09
C TRP A 40 -3.32 -3.57 1.02
N LEU A 41 -3.11 -4.41 2.05
CA LEU A 41 -1.94 -4.30 2.92
C LEU A 41 -0.61 -4.39 2.16
N ARG A 42 -0.54 -5.30 1.19
CA ARG A 42 0.64 -5.44 0.33
C ARG A 42 0.91 -4.19 -0.50
N HIS A 43 -0.13 -3.56 -1.06
CA HIS A 43 0.01 -2.30 -1.79
C HIS A 43 0.41 -1.14 -0.88
N THR A 44 -0.18 -1.04 0.31
CA THR A 44 0.18 -0.01 1.28
C THR A 44 1.65 -0.14 1.70
N GLY A 45 2.09 -1.36 2.03
CA GLY A 45 3.49 -1.63 2.39
C GLY A 45 4.46 -1.28 1.27
N ALA A 46 4.16 -1.67 0.03
CA ALA A 46 4.97 -1.32 -1.13
C ALA A 46 5.01 0.20 -1.36
N SER A 47 3.88 0.90 -1.24
CA SER A 47 3.83 2.37 -1.35
C SER A 47 4.72 3.06 -0.31
N MET A 48 4.69 2.58 0.94
CA MET A 48 5.50 3.10 2.04
C MET A 48 7.00 2.89 1.81
N GLU A 49 7.42 1.74 1.26
CA GLU A 49 8.82 1.49 0.93
C GLU A 49 9.34 2.40 -0.20
N ILE A 50 8.50 2.72 -1.17
CA ILE A 50 8.82 3.69 -2.24
C ILE A 50 8.96 5.09 -1.64
N GLU A 51 8.06 5.50 -0.76
CA GLU A 51 8.16 6.79 -0.07
C GLU A 51 9.41 6.91 0.81
N ARG A 52 9.91 5.78 1.34
CA ARG A 52 11.18 5.70 2.07
C ARG A 52 12.42 5.74 1.17
N GLY A 53 12.23 5.79 -0.16
CA GLY A 53 13.32 5.91 -1.14
C GLY A 53 13.94 4.56 -1.53
N ARG A 54 13.28 3.44 -1.25
CA ARG A 54 13.73 2.14 -1.75
C ARG A 54 13.60 2.12 -3.28
N ALA A 55 14.60 1.57 -3.95
CA ALA A 55 14.57 1.45 -5.41
C ALA A 55 13.41 0.54 -5.86
N LEU A 56 12.67 1.00 -6.87
CA LEU A 56 11.49 0.30 -7.41
C LEU A 56 11.84 -1.12 -7.90
N LYS A 57 13.06 -1.30 -8.43
CA LYS A 57 13.55 -2.58 -8.92
C LYS A 57 13.64 -3.63 -7.80
N ASP A 58 14.32 -3.28 -6.71
CA ASP A 58 14.51 -4.16 -5.55
C ASP A 58 13.17 -4.51 -4.90
N LEU A 59 12.27 -3.52 -4.79
CA LEU A 59 10.91 -3.75 -4.29
C LEU A 59 10.11 -4.67 -5.21
N SER A 60 10.26 -4.57 -6.52
CA SER A 60 9.57 -5.44 -7.48
C SER A 60 10.03 -6.89 -7.38
N GLU A 61 11.33 -7.11 -7.11
CA GLU A 61 11.91 -8.44 -6.86
C GLU A 61 11.40 -9.03 -5.53
N ASP A 62 11.38 -8.24 -4.45
CA ASP A 62 10.84 -8.65 -3.13
C ASP A 62 9.35 -9.05 -3.19
N LEU A 63 8.59 -8.40 -4.07
CA LEU A 63 7.19 -8.72 -4.32
C LEU A 63 7.02 -9.97 -5.21
N GLY A 64 8.06 -10.45 -5.88
CA GLY A 64 7.98 -11.61 -6.78
C GLY A 64 7.06 -11.36 -7.98
N HIS A 65 6.98 -10.11 -8.45
CA HIS A 65 6.23 -9.79 -9.67
C HIS A 65 7.01 -10.31 -10.89
N ALA A 66 6.46 -11.26 -11.64
CA ALA A 66 7.08 -11.84 -12.83
C ALA A 66 7.25 -10.84 -14.00
N SER A 67 6.63 -9.66 -13.91
CA SER A 67 6.76 -8.57 -14.88
C SER A 67 6.77 -7.22 -14.16
N MET A 68 7.70 -6.35 -14.54
CA MET A 68 7.76 -4.96 -14.06
C MET A 68 6.50 -4.15 -14.39
N SER A 69 5.69 -4.56 -15.38
CA SER A 69 4.51 -3.78 -15.81
C SER A 69 3.41 -3.66 -14.74
N THR A 70 3.34 -4.59 -13.78
CA THR A 70 2.38 -4.50 -12.66
C THR A 70 2.85 -3.52 -11.59
N THR A 71 4.16 -3.33 -11.43
CA THR A 71 4.75 -2.37 -10.48
C THR A 71 4.80 -0.97 -11.09
N ASP A 72 5.16 -0.86 -12.37
CA ASP A 72 5.34 0.41 -13.09
C ASP A 72 4.02 1.21 -13.14
N THR A 73 2.92 0.58 -13.56
CA THR A 73 1.63 1.29 -13.69
C THR A 73 1.03 1.75 -12.34
N ILE A 74 1.29 1.02 -11.26
CA ILE A 74 0.70 1.30 -9.93
C ILE A 74 1.49 2.39 -9.18
N TYR A 75 2.81 2.48 -9.41
CA TYR A 75 3.69 3.32 -8.59
C TYR A 75 4.38 4.48 -9.34
N VAL A 76 4.36 4.50 -10.67
CA VAL A 76 4.91 5.60 -11.48
C VAL A 76 4.29 6.95 -11.15
N GLN A 77 3.03 7.00 -10.71
CA GLN A 77 2.39 8.24 -10.29
C GLN A 77 3.03 8.85 -9.03
N THR A 78 3.47 8.01 -8.09
CA THR A 78 4.15 8.44 -6.87
C THR A 78 5.56 8.95 -7.20
N GLU A 79 6.29 8.22 -8.04
CA GLU A 79 7.59 8.63 -8.58
C GLU A 79 7.52 9.97 -9.33
N HIS A 80 6.51 10.16 -10.20
CA HIS A 80 6.31 11.41 -10.92
C HIS A 80 6.02 12.59 -9.98
N LYS A 81 5.23 12.40 -8.92
CA LYS A 81 4.99 13.42 -7.89
C LYS A 81 6.28 13.77 -7.13
N ASN A 82 7.06 12.76 -6.75
CA ASN A 82 8.34 12.95 -6.06
C ASN A 82 9.37 13.66 -6.96
N ARG A 83 9.44 13.30 -8.24
CA ARG A 83 10.25 13.98 -9.26
C ARG A 83 9.81 15.42 -9.50
N ALA A 84 8.50 15.68 -9.57
CA ALA A 84 7.96 17.03 -9.71
C ALA A 84 8.28 17.90 -8.47
N ASN A 85 8.17 17.34 -7.26
CA ASN A 85 8.51 18.05 -6.03
C ASN A 85 10.02 18.31 -5.90
N SER A 86 10.88 17.35 -6.21
CA SER A 86 12.34 17.54 -6.22
C SER A 86 12.81 18.49 -7.34
N GLY A 87 12.05 18.59 -8.43
CA GLY A 87 12.31 19.53 -9.52
C GLY A 87 12.06 21.01 -9.16
N LYS A 88 11.17 21.31 -8.21
CA LYS A 88 10.83 22.69 -7.82
C LYS A 88 12.00 23.49 -7.26
N GLY A 89 13.03 22.82 -6.73
CA GLY A 89 14.24 23.46 -6.19
C GLY A 89 15.42 23.53 -7.18
N ARG A 90 15.30 22.96 -8.39
CA ARG A 90 16.40 23.01 -9.36
C ARG A 90 16.47 24.39 -9.98
N LYS A 91 17.57 25.12 -9.74
CA LYS A 91 17.93 26.28 -10.56
C LYS A 91 18.29 25.79 -11.95
N VAL A 92 17.42 26.06 -12.91
CA VAL A 92 17.72 25.93 -14.34
C VAL A 92 18.80 26.98 -14.63
N LYS A 93 19.97 26.53 -15.09
CA LYS A 93 21.01 27.42 -15.62
C LYS A 93 20.63 27.85 -17.03
#